data_AF-A0A9D8IRR8-F1
#
_entry.id   AF-A0A9D8IRR8-F1
#
_cell.length_a   1.000
_cell.length_b   1.000
_cell.length_c   1.000
_cell.angle_alpha   90.00
_cell.angle_beta   90.00
_cell.angle_gamma   90.00
#
_symmetry.space_group_name_H-M   'P 1'
#
loop_
_entity.id
_entity.type
_entity.pdbx_description
1 polymer ?
#
loop_
_entity_poly.entity_id
_entity_poly.type
_entity_poly.pdbx_seq_one_letter_code
_entity_poly.pdbx_strand_id
1 'polypeptide(L)'
;MIFGSAGGAGVPSAQLIWLGGEVYKLSDLLAPGSATLGNVVDINAIGQLLSSGGPKIATPLASSPADLTGDCAVDGDDLGVLLASWGSPDFDSRCDFNGDGIVNGDDLGTLLGEWTAVK
;
A
#
# COMPACT_ATOMS: atom_id res chain seq x y z
N MET A 1 -9.62 -0.57 -13.11
CA MET A 1 -11.01 -0.31 -13.53
C MET A 1 -11.87 -0.17 -12.28
N ILE A 2 -12.74 0.84 -12.19
CA ILE A 2 -13.58 1.10 -11.00
C ILE A 2 -15.00 0.58 -11.28
N PHE A 3 -15.56 -0.17 -10.34
CA PHE A 3 -16.92 -0.67 -10.42
C PHE A 3 -17.76 -0.08 -9.29
N GLY A 4 -18.85 0.60 -9.65
CA GLY A 4 -19.88 0.99 -8.68
C GLY A 4 -20.85 -0.16 -8.45
N SER A 5 -21.19 -0.42 -7.19
CA SER A 5 -22.31 -1.32 -6.84
C SER A 5 -23.65 -0.62 -7.09
N ALA A 6 -24.54 -1.27 -7.83
CA ALA A 6 -25.95 -0.90 -7.94
C ALA A 6 -26.68 -1.23 -6.62
N GLY A 7 -26.57 -0.34 -5.64
CA GLY A 7 -27.29 -0.46 -4.37
C GLY A 7 -28.65 0.23 -4.43
N GLY A 8 -29.73 -0.55 -4.46
CA GLY A 8 -31.05 -0.06 -4.04
C GLY A 8 -31.03 0.42 -2.59
N ALA A 9 -32.01 1.24 -2.21
CA ALA A 9 -32.08 1.92 -0.92
C ALA A 9 -31.74 1.00 0.27
N GLY A 10 -30.64 1.28 0.97
CA GLY A 10 -30.31 0.69 2.27
C GLY A 10 -29.10 -0.25 2.33
N VAL A 11 -28.47 -0.62 1.22
CA VAL A 11 -27.17 -1.34 1.23
C VAL A 11 -26.02 -0.36 1.05
N PRO A 12 -24.98 -0.36 1.92
CA PRO A 12 -23.79 0.44 1.68
C PRO A 12 -23.13 -0.05 0.39
N SER A 13 -23.11 0.80 -0.63
CA SER A 13 -22.45 0.51 -1.90
C SER A 13 -20.94 0.39 -1.65
N ALA A 14 -20.43 -0.84 -1.59
CA ALA A 14 -18.99 -1.07 -1.54
C ALA A 14 -18.39 -0.65 -2.89
N GLN A 15 -17.47 0.30 -2.85
CA GLN A 15 -16.70 0.72 -4.02
C GLN A 15 -15.52 -0.23 -4.18
N LEU A 16 -15.40 -0.81 -5.38
CA LEU A 16 -14.39 -1.82 -5.67
C LEU A 16 -13.44 -1.29 -6.74
N ILE A 17 -12.15 -1.58 -6.56
CA ILE A 17 -11.11 -1.33 -7.54
C ILE A 17 -10.44 -2.65 -7.93
N TRP A 18 -10.23 -2.83 -9.23
CA TRP A 18 -9.47 -3.97 -9.75
C TRP A 18 -8.02 -3.54 -10.01
N LEU A 19 -7.08 -4.21 -9.33
CA LEU A 19 -5.64 -3.94 -9.39
C LEU A 19 -4.91 -5.28 -9.59
N GLY A 20 -4.09 -5.38 -10.64
CA GLY A 20 -3.18 -6.50 -10.82
C GLY A 20 -3.78 -7.91 -10.98
N GLY A 21 -5.09 -8.06 -11.17
CA GLY A 21 -5.76 -9.38 -11.15
C GLY A 21 -6.84 -9.50 -10.07
N GLU A 22 -6.72 -8.70 -9.02
CA GLU A 22 -7.48 -8.87 -7.78
C GLU A 22 -8.46 -7.70 -7.54
N VAL A 23 -9.55 -7.99 -6.83
CA VAL A 23 -10.59 -7.01 -6.48
C VAL A 23 -10.39 -6.55 -5.04
N TYR A 24 -10.20 -5.24 -4.85
CA TYR A 24 -10.04 -4.62 -3.54
C TYR A 24 -11.23 -3.72 -3.22
N LYS A 25 -11.63 -3.68 -1.94
CA LYS A 25 -12.50 -2.61 -1.46
C LYS A 25 -11.68 -1.35 -1.37
N LEU A 26 -12.21 -0.27 -1.94
CA LEU A 26 -11.52 1.01 -1.90
C LEU A 26 -11.31 1.51 -0.46
N SER A 27 -12.23 1.21 0.46
CA SER A 27 -12.08 1.53 1.89
C SER A 27 -10.85 0.91 2.53
N ASP A 28 -10.43 -0.27 2.05
CA ASP A 28 -9.34 -1.04 2.64
C ASP A 28 -7.98 -0.52 2.16
N LEU A 29 -7.96 0.34 1.14
CA LEU A 29 -6.76 0.96 0.58
C LEU A 29 -6.51 2.37 1.11
N LEU A 30 -7.33 2.88 2.02
CA LEU A 30 -7.24 4.26 2.53
C LEU A 30 -6.72 4.29 3.96
N ALA A 31 -5.88 5.29 4.25
CA ALA A 31 -5.43 5.57 5.61
C ALA A 31 -6.63 5.84 6.58
N PRO A 32 -6.54 5.45 7.86
CA PRO A 32 -7.55 5.76 8.86
C PRO A 32 -7.85 7.26 8.93
N GLY A 33 -9.14 7.63 8.90
CA GLY A 33 -9.56 9.04 8.92
C GLY A 33 -9.53 9.74 7.56
N SER A 34 -9.13 9.06 6.49
CA SER A 34 -9.37 9.54 5.12
C SER A 34 -10.87 9.75 4.90
N ALA A 35 -11.24 10.80 4.17
CA ALA A 35 -12.65 11.11 3.91
C ALA A 35 -13.36 9.88 3.35
N THR A 36 -14.59 9.59 3.81
CA THR A 36 -15.45 8.61 3.14
C THR A 36 -15.64 9.09 1.71
N LEU A 37 -14.97 8.43 0.77
CA LEU A 37 -15.12 8.74 -0.62
C LEU A 37 -16.58 8.44 -0.97
N GLY A 38 -17.34 9.48 -1.33
CA GLY A 38 -18.65 9.33 -1.95
C GLY A 38 -18.52 8.63 -3.31
N ASN A 39 -19.50 8.72 -4.21
CA ASN A 39 -19.44 8.07 -5.53
C ASN A 39 -18.14 8.40 -6.28
N VAL A 40 -17.17 7.48 -6.27
CA VAL A 40 -15.94 7.58 -7.05
C VAL A 40 -16.26 7.20 -8.48
N VAL A 41 -15.95 8.10 -9.39
CA VAL A 41 -16.32 8.01 -10.81
C VAL A 41 -15.11 7.78 -11.71
N ASP A 42 -13.93 8.21 -11.28
CA ASP A 42 -12.72 8.11 -12.10
C ASP A 42 -11.43 8.09 -11.25
N ILE A 43 -10.32 7.66 -11.84
CA ILE A 43 -8.97 7.72 -11.30
C ILE A 43 -7.99 8.18 -12.39
N ASN A 44 -7.10 9.12 -12.08
CA ASN A 44 -6.07 9.55 -13.03
C ASN A 44 -4.77 8.74 -12.89
N ALA A 45 -3.84 8.95 -13.83
CA ALA A 45 -2.58 8.21 -13.90
C ALA A 45 -1.66 8.39 -12.69
N ILE A 46 -1.91 9.38 -11.83
CA ILE A 46 -1.14 9.62 -10.59
C ILE A 46 -1.90 9.19 -9.34
N GLY A 47 -2.98 8.41 -9.48
CA GLY A 47 -3.72 7.81 -8.36
C GLY A 47 -4.74 8.75 -7.68
N GLN A 48 -5.04 9.92 -8.24
CA GLN A 48 -6.09 10.79 -7.70
C GLN A 48 -7.47 10.28 -8.11
N LEU A 49 -8.39 10.25 -7.16
CA LEU A 49 -9.76 9.78 -7.37
C LEU A 49 -10.70 10.97 -7.59
N LEU A 50 -11.56 10.90 -8.61
CA LEU A 50 -12.65 11.84 -8.79
C LEU A 50 -13.90 11.33 -8.07
N SER A 51 -14.45 12.11 -7.14
CA SER A 51 -15.68 11.78 -6.42
C SER A 51 -16.77 12.83 -6.64
N SER A 52 -18.02 12.53 -6.25
CA SER A 52 -19.15 13.48 -6.30
C SER A 52 -18.92 14.79 -5.53
N GLY A 53 -17.91 14.85 -4.64
CA GLY A 53 -17.49 16.06 -3.93
C GLY A 53 -16.23 16.74 -4.51
N GLY A 54 -15.81 16.38 -5.73
CA GLY A 54 -14.59 16.85 -6.38
C GLY A 54 -13.42 15.87 -6.29
N PRO A 55 -12.24 16.26 -6.83
CA PRO A 55 -11.03 15.46 -6.74
C PRO A 55 -10.66 15.22 -5.28
N LYS A 56 -10.50 13.95 -4.91
CA LYS A 56 -9.99 13.53 -3.61
C LYS A 56 -8.66 12.84 -3.85
N ILE A 57 -7.63 13.36 -3.19
CA ILE A 57 -6.40 12.60 -3.01
C ILE A 57 -6.73 11.57 -1.94
N ALA A 58 -6.99 10.35 -2.37
CA ALA A 58 -6.92 9.21 -1.48
C ALA A 58 -5.47 9.09 -1.05
N THR A 59 -5.19 9.26 0.24
CA THR A 59 -3.90 8.86 0.78
C THR A 59 -3.94 7.33 0.81
N PRO A 60 -3.16 6.62 -0.02
CA PRO A 60 -3.03 5.18 0.14
C PRO A 60 -2.57 4.90 1.58
N LEU A 61 -2.89 3.72 2.10
CA LEU A 61 -2.23 3.26 3.32
C LEU A 61 -0.74 3.50 3.14
N ALA A 62 -0.10 4.14 4.13
CA ALA A 62 1.34 4.31 4.08
C ALA A 62 1.93 2.92 3.93
N SER A 63 2.60 2.67 2.81
CA SER A 63 3.33 1.43 2.61
C SER A 63 4.32 1.33 3.77
N SER A 64 4.40 0.15 4.37
CA SER A 64 5.45 -0.15 5.33
C SER A 64 6.79 0.33 4.75
N PRO A 65 7.67 0.98 5.53
CA PRO A 65 9.04 1.22 5.07
C PRO A 65 9.75 -0.08 4.66
N ALA A 66 9.32 -1.23 5.22
CA ALA A 66 9.83 -2.55 4.91
C ALA A 66 9.19 -3.22 3.68
N ASP A 67 8.16 -2.62 3.06
CA ASP A 67 7.64 -2.99 1.74
C ASP A 67 8.59 -2.40 0.68
N LEU A 68 9.67 -3.13 0.43
CA LEU A 68 10.78 -2.73 -0.44
C LEU A 68 10.45 -2.94 -1.93
N THR A 69 9.51 -3.84 -2.21
CA THR A 69 9.03 -4.15 -3.56
C THR A 69 7.89 -3.24 -4.02
N GLY A 70 7.16 -2.62 -3.07
CA GLY A 70 6.04 -1.73 -3.31
C GLY A 70 4.76 -2.46 -3.70
N ASP A 71 4.61 -3.72 -3.30
CA ASP A 71 3.48 -4.58 -3.67
C ASP A 71 2.39 -4.66 -2.58
N CYS A 72 2.53 -3.85 -1.52
CA CYS A 72 1.64 -3.78 -0.37
C CYS A 72 1.67 -5.01 0.54
N ALA A 73 2.66 -5.89 0.38
CA ALA A 73 3.02 -6.92 1.33
C ALA A 73 4.41 -6.63 1.92
N VAL A 74 4.68 -7.19 3.09
CA VAL A 74 6.03 -7.34 3.63
C VAL A 74 6.25 -8.82 3.79
N ASP A 75 7.00 -9.42 2.87
CA ASP A 75 7.19 -10.87 2.84
C ASP A 75 8.59 -11.32 2.35
N GLY A 76 8.66 -12.54 1.82
CA GLY A 76 9.91 -13.15 1.35
C GLY A 76 10.57 -12.38 0.21
N ASP A 77 9.80 -11.66 -0.60
CA ASP A 77 10.35 -10.88 -1.71
C ASP A 77 11.06 -9.62 -1.20
N ASP A 78 10.50 -8.92 -0.20
CA ASP A 78 11.16 -7.80 0.47
C ASP A 78 12.40 -8.25 1.25
N LEU A 79 12.33 -9.40 1.92
CA LEU A 79 13.49 -10.01 2.56
C LEU A 79 14.61 -10.29 1.56
N GLY A 80 14.27 -10.74 0.35
CA GLY A 80 15.23 -10.92 -0.75
C GLY A 80 15.95 -9.62 -1.12
N VAL A 81 15.22 -8.50 -1.18
CA VAL A 81 15.79 -7.17 -1.43
C VAL A 81 16.72 -6.74 -0.29
N LEU A 82 16.31 -6.93 0.97
CA LEU A 82 17.13 -6.58 2.13
C LEU A 82 18.43 -7.40 2.17
N LEU A 83 18.36 -8.72 1.94
CA LEU A 83 19.52 -9.60 1.95
C LEU A 83 20.51 -9.31 0.82
N ALA A 84 20.04 -8.78 -0.31
CA ALA A 84 20.92 -8.32 -1.39
C ALA A 84 21.77 -7.11 -0.97
N SER A 85 21.31 -6.32 0.01
CA SER A 85 21.99 -5.16 0.56
C SER A 85 22.84 -5.46 1.81
N TRP A 86 22.82 -6.70 2.30
CA TRP A 86 23.39 -7.08 3.61
C TRP A 86 24.88 -6.79 3.76
N GLY A 87 25.22 -5.92 4.73
CA GLY A 87 26.61 -5.54 5.03
C GLY A 87 27.37 -4.90 3.86
N SER A 88 26.68 -4.52 2.78
CA SER A 88 27.29 -3.92 1.60
C SER A 88 27.57 -2.44 1.86
N PRO A 89 28.74 -1.89 1.45
CA PRO A 89 28.98 -0.45 1.48
C PRO A 89 28.19 0.32 0.41
N ASP A 90 27.74 -0.36 -0.65
CA ASP A 90 26.90 0.19 -1.72
C ASP A 90 25.45 -0.33 -1.58
N PHE A 91 24.94 -0.38 -0.35
CA PHE A 91 23.60 -0.87 -0.05
C PHE A 91 22.50 0.02 -0.65
N ASP A 92 21.33 -0.55 -0.91
CA ASP A 92 20.14 0.26 -1.19
C ASP A 92 19.73 0.97 0.11
N SER A 93 19.77 2.31 0.12
CA SER A 93 19.45 3.11 1.31
C SER A 93 18.04 2.87 1.86
N ARG A 94 17.14 2.26 1.08
CA ARG A 94 15.81 1.86 1.55
C ARG A 94 15.87 0.69 2.54
N CYS A 95 16.93 -0.11 2.54
CA CYS A 95 17.11 -1.28 3.40
C CYS A 95 17.74 -0.95 4.77
N ASP A 96 18.24 0.28 4.97
CA ASP A 96 18.78 0.78 6.24
C ASP A 96 17.67 1.55 6.95
N PHE A 97 16.85 0.82 7.71
CA PHE A 97 15.65 1.36 8.34
C PHE A 97 15.98 2.18 9.58
N ASN A 98 17.08 1.85 10.27
CA ASN A 98 17.51 2.55 11.47
C ASN A 98 18.44 3.76 11.17
N GLY A 99 18.95 3.85 9.93
CA GLY A 99 19.78 4.95 9.43
C GLY A 99 21.20 4.94 9.97
N ASP A 100 21.74 3.78 10.38
CA ASP A 100 23.07 3.64 10.97
C ASP A 100 24.19 3.48 9.93
N GLY A 101 23.82 3.37 8.65
CA GLY A 101 24.74 3.23 7.53
C GLY A 101 25.17 1.79 7.24
N ILE A 102 24.53 0.77 7.84
CA ILE A 102 24.81 -0.64 7.56
C ILE A 102 23.56 -1.51 7.66
N VAL A 103 23.17 -2.12 6.54
CA VAL A 103 22.06 -3.11 6.52
C VAL A 103 22.46 -4.38 7.25
N ASN A 104 21.83 -4.64 8.40
CA ASN A 104 22.19 -5.75 9.29
C ASN A 104 20.98 -6.38 10.02
N GLY A 105 21.28 -7.11 11.11
CA GLY A 105 20.28 -7.78 11.94
C GLY A 105 19.20 -6.86 12.51
N ASP A 106 19.52 -5.60 12.76
CA ASP A 106 18.56 -4.62 13.28
C ASP A 106 17.52 -4.24 12.21
N ASP A 107 17.94 -4.08 10.95
CA ASP A 107 17.04 -3.84 9.81
C ASP A 107 16.19 -5.06 9.49
N LEU A 108 16.79 -6.26 9.55
CA LEU A 108 16.04 -7.51 9.44
C LEU A 108 14.99 -7.63 10.54
N GLY A 109 15.35 -7.28 11.78
CA GLY A 109 14.41 -7.26 12.90
C GLY A 109 13.22 -6.33 12.65
N THR A 110 13.47 -5.18 12.03
CA THR A 110 12.43 -4.23 11.62
C THR A 110 11.52 -4.83 10.53
N LEU A 111 12.10 -5.40 9.45
CA LEU A 111 11.34 -6.05 8.39
C LEU A 111 10.46 -7.19 8.91
N LEU A 112 11.01 -8.08 9.73
CA LEU A 112 10.25 -9.19 10.32
C LEU A 112 9.18 -8.72 11.32
N GLY A 113 9.38 -7.57 11.96
CA GLY A 113 8.38 -6.94 12.83
C GLY A 113 7.16 -6.43 12.06
N GLU A 114 7.35 -6.10 10.78
CA GLU A 114 6.29 -5.62 9.87
C GLU A 114 5.75 -6.71 8.93
N TRP A 115 6.17 -7.98 9.12
CA TRP A 115 5.79 -9.10 8.26
C TRP A 115 4.27 -9.22 8.12
N THR A 116 3.78 -9.12 6.89
CA THR A 116 2.35 -9.24 6.60
C THR A 116 1.99 -10.72 6.48
N ALA A 117 0.91 -11.15 7.14
CA ALA A 117 0.38 -12.48 6.90
C ALA A 117 -0.19 -12.53 5.48
N VAL A 118 0.23 -13.54 4.69
CA VAL A 118 -0.40 -13.86 3.41
C VAL A 118 -1.90 -13.99 3.64
N LYS A 119 -2.68 -13.13 3.00
CA LYS A 119 -4.14 -13.11 3.13
C LYS A 119 -4.79 -14.11 2.19
#